data_AF-A0A1U7I6K4-F1
#
_entry.id   AF-A0A1U7I6K4-F1
#
_cell.length_a   1.000
_cell.length_b   1.000
_cell.length_c   1.000
_cell.angle_alpha   90.00
_cell.angle_beta   90.00
_cell.angle_gamma   90.00
#
_symmetry.space_group_name_H-M   'P 1'
#
loop_
_entity.id
_entity.type
_entity.pdbx_description
1 polymer ?
#
loop_
_entity_poly.entity_id
_entity_poly.type
_entity_poly.pdbx_seq_one_letter_code
_entity_poly.pdbx_strand_id
1 'polypeptide(L)'
;MNYFQLEEEISRLTTAMMTRHREIVFDLIASLKAQLTLEEVAGVVLVSMERLLCFDVDLFFWCAENLVPTEIRSEIKRIIAVNNYKQLIAKGLIPGQDFSMDGDGKLLQNPCRRAF
;
A
#
# COMPACT_ATOMS: atom_id res chain seq x y z
N MET A 1 17.42 2.18 7.97
CA MET A 1 17.20 0.83 8.54
C MET A 1 17.86 -0.21 7.65
N ASN A 2 18.49 -1.25 8.20
CA ASN A 2 19.04 -2.33 7.37
C ASN A 2 17.96 -3.37 7.01
N TYR A 3 18.26 -4.29 6.09
CA TYR A 3 17.30 -5.30 5.61
C TYR A 3 16.74 -6.19 6.73
N PHE A 4 17.59 -6.65 7.65
CA PHE A 4 17.18 -7.54 8.73
C PHE A 4 16.19 -6.85 9.69
N GLN A 5 16.49 -5.60 10.06
CA GLN A 5 15.62 -4.77 10.90
C GLN A 5 14.29 -4.49 10.20
N LEU A 6 14.30 -4.25 8.88
CA LEU A 6 13.08 -4.05 8.11
C LEU A 6 12.19 -5.31 8.12
N GLU A 7 12.78 -6.48 7.91
CA GLU A 7 12.06 -7.77 7.97
C GLU A 7 11.50 -8.07 9.36
N GLU A 8 12.23 -7.73 10.41
CA GLU A 8 11.76 -7.83 11.79
C GLU A 8 10.55 -6.92 12.03
N GLU A 9 10.61 -5.66 11.59
CA GLU A 9 9.50 -4.72 11.72
C GLU A 9 8.26 -5.15 10.93
N ILE A 10 8.44 -5.62 9.69
CA ILE A 10 7.35 -6.18 8.88
C ILE A 10 6.71 -7.36 9.59
N SER A 11 7.51 -8.29 10.13
CA SER A 11 7.01 -9.48 10.83
C SER A 11 6.27 -9.11 12.10
N ARG A 12 6.84 -8.22 12.93
CA ARG A 12 6.24 -7.71 14.16
C ARG A 12 4.89 -7.06 13.90
N LEU A 13 4.82 -6.19 12.89
CA LEU A 13 3.59 -5.52 12.52
C LEU A 13 2.53 -6.50 11.97
N THR A 14 2.95 -7.47 11.16
CA THR A 14 2.06 -8.53 10.64
C THR A 14 1.42 -9.32 11.78
N THR A 15 2.22 -9.77 12.75
CA THR A 15 1.72 -10.49 13.93
C THR A 15 0.77 -9.62 14.75
N ALA A 16 1.10 -8.34 14.96
CA ALA A 16 0.21 -7.41 15.66
C ALA A 16 -1.15 -7.25 14.95
N MET A 17 -1.15 -7.10 13.62
CA MET A 17 -2.38 -7.02 12.81
C MET A 17 -3.26 -8.26 12.94
N MET A 18 -2.67 -9.46 13.02
CA MET A 18 -3.40 -10.71 13.23
C MET A 18 -4.18 -10.74 14.54
N THR A 19 -3.74 -10.01 15.56
CA THR A 19 -4.45 -9.96 16.84
C THR A 19 -5.74 -9.15 16.79
N ARG A 20 -5.95 -8.33 15.74
CA ARG A 20 -7.08 -7.39 15.61
C ARG A 20 -7.19 -6.36 16.76
N HIS A 21 -6.13 -6.16 17.55
CA HIS A 21 -6.07 -5.12 18.58
C HIS A 21 -5.53 -3.81 18.00
N ARG A 22 -6.40 -2.79 17.90
CA ARG A 22 -6.08 -1.54 17.20
C ARG A 22 -5.01 -0.71 17.89
N GLU A 23 -5.05 -0.59 19.22
CA GLU A 23 -4.10 0.25 19.94
C GLU A 23 -2.66 -0.24 19.73
N ILE A 24 -2.43 -1.55 19.82
CA ILE A 24 -1.12 -2.15 19.60
C ILE A 24 -0.57 -1.79 18.22
N VAL A 25 -1.40 -1.91 17.18
CA VAL A 25 -0.99 -1.61 15.81
C VAL A 25 -0.70 -0.12 15.62
N PHE A 26 -1.51 0.75 16.20
CA PHE A 26 -1.30 2.20 16.12
C PHE A 26 -0.05 2.64 16.85
N ASP A 27 0.23 2.08 18.03
CA ASP A 27 1.45 2.36 18.77
C ASP A 27 2.69 1.91 17.99
N LEU A 28 2.63 0.75 17.35
CA LEU A 28 3.71 0.27 16.46
C LEU A 28 3.91 1.19 15.25
N ILE A 29 2.83 1.61 14.59
CA ILE A 29 2.92 2.56 13.48
C ILE A 29 3.48 3.92 13.95
N ALA A 30 3.07 4.40 15.12
CA ALA A 30 3.59 5.64 15.70
C ALA A 30 5.10 5.53 15.99
N SER A 31 5.55 4.40 16.53
CA SER A 31 6.98 4.11 16.74
C SER A 31 7.75 4.09 15.41
N LEU A 32 7.19 3.48 14.36
CA LEU A 32 7.81 3.46 13.03
C LEU A 32 7.91 4.87 12.43
N LYS A 33 6.85 5.69 12.56
CA LYS A 33 6.84 7.10 12.11
C LYS A 33 7.88 7.98 12.79
N ALA A 34 8.35 7.61 13.98
CA ALA A 34 9.43 8.33 14.65
C ALA A 34 10.81 8.07 14.05
N GLN A 35 10.96 6.99 13.27
CA GLN A 35 12.25 6.49 12.78
C GLN A 35 12.36 6.51 11.25
N LEU A 36 11.22 6.53 10.55
CA LEU A 36 11.12 6.36 9.10
C LEU A 36 10.29 7.49 8.49
N THR A 37 10.50 7.70 7.19
CA THR A 37 9.64 8.58 6.39
C THR A 37 8.23 7.98 6.24
N LEU A 38 7.24 8.83 5.94
CA LEU A 38 5.87 8.36 5.74
C LEU A 38 5.75 7.32 4.61
N GLU A 39 6.52 7.50 3.54
CA GLU A 39 6.60 6.57 2.40
C GLU A 39 7.15 5.20 2.84
N GLU A 40 8.21 5.18 3.64
CA GLU A 40 8.78 3.93 4.18
C GLU A 40 7.81 3.22 5.12
N VAL A 41 7.13 3.96 6.02
CA VAL A 41 6.10 3.37 6.89
C VAL A 41 4.94 2.81 6.07
N ALA A 42 4.50 3.53 5.04
CA ALA A 42 3.47 3.05 4.11
C ALA A 42 3.90 1.78 3.39
N GLY A 43 5.16 1.68 2.98
CA GLY A 43 5.74 0.46 2.44
C GLY A 43 5.72 -0.72 3.42
N VAL A 44 6.16 -0.50 4.67
CA VAL A 44 6.13 -1.53 5.73
C VAL A 44 4.70 -2.01 5.98
N VAL A 45 3.76 -1.08 6.15
CA VAL A 45 2.33 -1.40 6.38
C VAL A 45 1.76 -2.18 5.19
N LEU A 46 2.07 -1.77 3.95
CA LEU A 46 1.60 -2.43 2.74
C LEU A 46 2.10 -3.88 2.65
N VAL A 47 3.39 -4.12 2.90
CA VAL A 47 3.99 -5.47 2.86
C VAL A 47 3.48 -6.33 4.02
N SER A 48 3.31 -5.76 5.23
CA SER A 48 2.71 -6.48 6.35
C SER A 48 1.27 -6.91 6.05
N MET A 49 0.47 -6.04 5.41
CA MET A 49 -0.88 -6.40 4.96
C MET A 49 -0.87 -7.45 3.86
N GLU A 50 0.01 -7.33 2.87
CA GLU A 50 0.16 -8.34 1.82
C GLU A 50 0.40 -9.73 2.41
N ARG A 51 1.26 -9.84 3.45
CA ARG A 51 1.50 -11.11 4.14
C ARG A 51 0.23 -11.72 4.72
N LEU A 52 -0.75 -10.91 5.15
CA LEU A 52 -2.03 -11.41 5.68
C LEU A 52 -2.82 -12.19 4.63
N LEU A 53 -2.71 -11.84 3.33
CA LEU A 53 -3.39 -12.56 2.24
C LEU A 53 -2.97 -14.03 2.16
N CYS A 54 -1.75 -14.37 2.59
CA CYS A 54 -1.28 -15.75 2.66
C CYS A 54 -1.92 -16.57 3.79
N PHE A 55 -2.52 -15.90 4.79
CA PHE A 55 -3.10 -16.55 5.96
C PHE A 55 -4.63 -16.49 5.95
N ASP A 56 -5.18 -15.30 5.81
CA ASP A 56 -6.61 -15.03 5.90
C ASP A 56 -6.95 -13.74 5.12
N VAL A 57 -7.71 -13.90 4.05
CA VAL A 57 -8.15 -12.78 3.20
C VAL A 57 -9.14 -11.87 3.93
N ASP A 58 -9.98 -12.41 4.82
CA ASP A 58 -10.93 -11.61 5.59
C ASP A 58 -10.19 -10.72 6.61
N LEU A 59 -9.09 -11.24 7.17
CA LEU A 59 -8.20 -10.47 8.03
C LEU A 59 -7.56 -9.31 7.27
N PHE A 60 -7.14 -9.50 6.02
CA PHE A 60 -6.62 -8.42 5.18
C PHE A 60 -7.65 -7.28 5.03
N PHE A 61 -8.89 -7.62 4.65
CA PHE A 61 -9.95 -6.62 4.49
C PHE A 61 -10.24 -5.88 5.79
N TRP A 62 -10.35 -6.62 6.89
CA TRP A 62 -10.57 -6.03 8.20
C TRP A 62 -9.44 -5.05 8.59
N CYS A 63 -8.17 -5.42 8.35
CA CYS A 63 -7.02 -4.56 8.63
C CYS A 63 -7.04 -3.30 7.76
N ALA A 64 -7.36 -3.44 6.46
CA ALA A 64 -7.45 -2.32 5.53
C ALA A 64 -8.49 -1.28 5.96
N GLU A 65 -9.61 -1.73 6.51
CA GLU A 65 -10.67 -0.85 6.99
C GLU A 65 -10.34 -0.21 8.33
N ASN A 66 -9.73 -0.96 9.24
CA ASN A 66 -9.71 -0.61 10.67
C ASN A 66 -8.34 -0.25 11.25
N LEU A 67 -7.25 -0.63 10.59
CA LEU A 67 -5.89 -0.53 11.14
C LEU A 67 -4.93 0.38 10.35
N VAL A 68 -5.36 0.92 9.20
CA VAL A 68 -4.52 1.80 8.38
C VAL A 68 -4.92 3.27 8.63
N PRO A 69 -4.06 4.08 9.28
CA PRO A 69 -4.28 5.52 9.45
C PRO A 69 -4.47 6.22 8.10
N THR A 70 -5.27 7.29 8.07
CA THR A 70 -5.64 7.98 6.83
C THR A 70 -4.42 8.47 6.05
N GLU A 71 -3.42 9.02 6.73
CA GLU A 71 -2.19 9.49 6.10
C GLU A 71 -1.38 8.36 5.45
N ILE A 72 -1.32 7.20 6.11
CA ILE A 72 -0.64 6.00 5.57
C ILE A 72 -1.43 5.46 4.38
N ARG A 73 -2.76 5.44 4.47
CA ARG A 73 -3.64 5.00 3.38
C ARG A 73 -3.46 5.86 2.13
N SER A 74 -3.37 7.19 2.30
CA SER A 74 -3.11 8.13 1.20
C SER A 74 -1.75 7.86 0.55
N GLU A 75 -0.74 7.58 1.35
CA GLU A 75 0.60 7.29 0.86
C GLU A 75 0.67 5.94 0.13
N ILE A 76 0.01 4.90 0.64
CA ILE A 76 -0.15 3.61 -0.04
C ILE A 76 -0.85 3.80 -1.40
N LYS A 77 -1.92 4.59 -1.45
CA LYS A 77 -2.61 4.90 -2.72
C LYS A 77 -1.68 5.60 -3.70
N ARG A 78 -0.88 6.57 -3.25
CA ARG A 78 0.13 7.26 -4.07
C ARG A 78 1.14 6.28 -4.65
N ILE A 79 1.68 5.38 -3.83
CA ILE A 79 2.63 4.34 -4.25
C ILE A 79 2.02 3.44 -5.33
N ILE A 80 0.81 2.92 -5.09
CA ILE A 80 0.09 2.05 -6.04
C ILE A 80 -0.19 2.79 -7.36
N ALA A 81 -0.66 4.03 -7.28
CA ALA A 81 -0.97 4.86 -8.44
C ALA A 81 0.26 5.05 -9.34
N VAL A 82 1.39 5.47 -8.76
CA VAL A 82 2.65 5.66 -9.50
C VAL A 82 3.13 4.34 -10.12
N ASN A 83 3.05 3.24 -9.39
CA ASN A 83 3.47 1.94 -9.89
C ASN A 83 2.59 1.46 -11.06
N ASN A 84 1.27 1.57 -10.92
CA ASN A 84 0.32 1.24 -11.99
C ASN A 84 0.56 2.09 -13.24
N TYR A 85 0.78 3.40 -13.07
CA TYR A 85 1.07 4.31 -14.18
C TYR A 85 2.33 3.88 -14.95
N LYS A 86 3.42 3.58 -14.23
CA LYS A 86 4.67 3.07 -14.82
C LYS A 86 4.47 1.73 -15.53
N GLN A 87 3.73 0.80 -14.93
CA GLN A 87 3.45 -0.50 -15.53
C GLN A 87 2.62 -0.41 -16.82
N LEU A 88 1.69 0.53 -16.90
CA LEU A 88 0.90 0.74 -18.12
C LEU A 88 1.77 1.29 -19.26
N ILE A 89 2.68 2.22 -18.96
CA ILE A 89 3.69 2.70 -19.93
C ILE A 89 4.58 1.54 -20.39
N ALA A 90 5.04 0.71 -19.46
CA ALA A 90 5.87 -0.46 -19.78
C ALA A 90 5.15 -1.49 -20.66
N LYS A 91 3.80 -1.52 -20.61
CA LYS A 91 2.94 -2.32 -21.49
C LYS A 91 2.66 -1.65 -22.85
N GLY A 92 3.30 -0.52 -23.15
CA GLY A 92 3.17 0.20 -24.42
C GLY A 92 1.96 1.15 -24.50
N LEU A 93 1.24 1.36 -23.40
CA LEU A 93 0.10 2.28 -23.38
C LEU A 93 0.59 3.73 -23.26
N ILE A 94 -0.04 4.64 -23.99
CA ILE A 94 0.34 6.05 -24.06
C ILE A 94 -0.54 6.85 -23.10
N PRO A 95 0.04 7.52 -22.08
CA PRO A 95 -0.72 8.39 -21.20
C PRO A 95 -1.37 9.56 -21.95
N GLY A 96 -2.58 9.94 -21.55
CA GLY A 96 -3.40 10.95 -22.21
C GLY A 96 -4.08 10.47 -23.49
N GLN A 97 -3.73 9.27 -23.99
CA GLN A 97 -4.39 8.64 -25.14
C GLN A 97 -5.13 7.37 -24.72
N ASP A 98 -4.39 6.38 -24.20
CA ASP A 98 -4.97 5.08 -23.84
C ASP A 98 -5.49 5.04 -22.40
N PHE A 99 -4.91 5.87 -21.53
CA PHE A 99 -5.29 6.01 -20.13
C PHE A 99 -4.88 7.37 -19.55
N SER A 100 -5.53 7.77 -18.46
CA SER A 100 -5.14 8.88 -17.59
C SER A 100 -5.40 8.49 -16.13
N MET A 101 -5.10 9.39 -15.20
CA MET A 101 -5.29 9.17 -13.78
C MET A 101 -5.87 10.44 -13.16
N ASP A 102 -6.85 10.31 -12.27
CA ASP A 102 -7.40 11.45 -11.54
C ASP A 102 -6.54 11.82 -10.31
N GLY A 103 -6.93 12.89 -9.62
CA GLY A 103 -6.24 13.38 -8.42
C GLY A 103 -6.25 12.40 -7.23
N ASP A 104 -7.13 11.40 -7.25
CA ASP A 104 -7.23 10.36 -6.23
C ASP A 104 -6.40 9.10 -6.59
N GLY A 105 -5.68 9.14 -7.71
CA GLY A 105 -4.89 8.01 -8.20
C GLY A 105 -5.73 6.93 -8.90
N LYS A 106 -7.00 7.20 -9.20
CA LYS A 106 -7.87 6.27 -9.91
C LYS A 106 -7.52 6.27 -11.38
N LEU A 107 -7.35 5.07 -11.94
CA LEU A 107 -7.10 4.90 -13.36
C LEU A 107 -8.35 5.19 -14.18
N LEU A 108 -8.23 6.08 -15.16
CA LEU A 108 -9.25 6.40 -16.14
C LEU A 108 -8.84 5.78 -17.48
N GLN A 109 -9.68 4.91 -18.04
CA GLN A 109 -9.42 4.29 -19.34
C GLN A 109 -10.15 5.08 -20.44
N ASN A 110 -9.48 5.28 -21.58
CA ASN A 110 -10.15 5.88 -22.73
C ASN A 110 -11.03 4.83 -23.42
N PRO A 111 -12.36 5.04 -23.55
CA PRO A 111 -13.25 4.11 -24.24
C PRO A 111 -12.93 3.98 -25.74
N CYS A 112 -12.29 4.98 -26.34
CA CYS A 112 -11.83 4.96 -27.75
C CYS A 112 -10.38 4.47 -27.85
N ARG A 113 -10.03 3.37 -27.18
CA ARG A 113 -8.68 2.79 -27.23
C ARG A 113 -8.29 2.42 -28.66
N ARG A 114 -7.03 2.61 -29.03
CA ARG A 114 -6.50 2.06 -30.29
C ARG A 114 -6.74 0.55 -30.32
N ALA A 115 -7.29 0.04 -31.42
CA ALA A 115 -7.31 -1.39 -31.69
C ALA A 115 -5.86 -1.86 -31.87
N PHE A 116 -5.49 -2.91 -31.14
CA PHE A 116 -4.19 -3.58 -31.27
C PHE A 116 -4.18 -4.49 -32.49
#